data_AF-A0A9Q1KTY6-F1
#
_entry.id   AF-A0A9Q1KTY6-F1
#
_cell.length_a   1.000
_cell.length_b   1.000
_cell.length_c   1.000
_cell.angle_alpha   90.00
_cell.angle_beta   90.00
_cell.angle_gamma   90.00
#
_symmetry.space_group_name_H-M   'P 1'
#
loop_
_entity.id
_entity.type
_entity.pdbx_description
1 polymer ?
#
loop_
_entity_poly.entity_id
_entity_poly.type
_entity_poly.pdbx_seq_one_letter_code
_entity_poly.pdbx_strand_id
1 'polypeptide(L)'
;MGTSDSLMEMATHNLEENPNLFIAPKLYNDKFVYRVFHLNGDENEVLVHIIDLRSDKLMIYGTEINESMLERLHQSLTLKQAMGGIRVNCYGACYFVVAGKGRCTPVHNVIFDWSPFGVAVPNSTNDSLKEKLKQKEKEVDEMKHQLSSAEAEASSTKAALEASKKEVEELKVQLSACKTDQDDTEEKMQKGCTQLSLTDSELESKKIELESCKKELKVLWDRLSAYTVKSQLSSANSELQPTATQLELSKARVMELEEQLSTYKKERQNMELELQKLRGQLSVAKSELQSTKTWLEYEDQLAFRRKESLAKQAELQKVQDELSLVHLELYRTRSQLESSKERVKELEEQLSASKKESQEMAELQKAQNQLSLVINDLQFTKSLLESSVKMMQELKDQLFTLKREDLHGEPELEKLSHHLSSVDSEVKCTRQKLEEMLIELNRGSHSQSRIQSPLIADSTRQGISSGHSLLPPEVCIAIEEDIFM
;
A
#
# COMPACT_ATOMS: atom_id res chain seq x y z
N MET A 1 -92.62 -143.59 114.42
CA MET A 1 -93.25 -142.32 114.02
C MET A 1 -92.24 -141.56 113.16
N GLY A 2 -92.58 -141.17 111.93
CA GLY A 2 -91.77 -140.32 111.02
C GLY A 2 -90.30 -140.77 110.82
N THR A 3 -89.86 -141.44 109.75
CA THR A 3 -90.09 -141.18 108.32
C THR A 3 -90.12 -139.70 107.96
N SER A 4 -88.93 -139.09 108.00
CA SER A 4 -88.55 -138.03 107.08
C SER A 4 -87.33 -138.52 106.30
N ASP A 5 -87.57 -139.42 105.35
CA ASP A 5 -86.59 -139.74 104.30
C ASP A 5 -86.38 -138.48 103.46
N SER A 6 -85.42 -137.67 103.90
CA SER A 6 -84.81 -136.66 103.05
C SER A 6 -84.03 -137.40 101.98
N LEU A 7 -84.71 -137.73 100.87
CA LEU A 7 -84.07 -138.08 99.60
C LEU A 7 -83.04 -136.99 99.28
N MET A 8 -81.78 -137.23 99.63
CA MET A 8 -80.67 -136.43 99.13
C MET A 8 -80.61 -136.69 97.64
N GLU A 9 -81.06 -135.71 96.86
CA GLU A 9 -80.86 -135.69 95.41
C GLU A 9 -79.35 -135.77 95.17
N MET A 10 -78.90 -136.91 94.63
CA MET A 10 -77.51 -137.10 94.25
C MET A 10 -77.17 -136.13 93.12
N ALA A 11 -76.29 -135.16 93.41
CA ALA A 11 -75.91 -134.17 92.43
C ALA A 11 -75.25 -134.87 91.23
N THR A 12 -75.73 -134.60 90.02
CA THR A 12 -75.14 -135.11 88.79
C THR A 12 -74.31 -134.00 88.15
N HIS A 13 -73.01 -134.25 88.00
CA HIS A 13 -72.05 -133.30 87.47
C HIS A 13 -71.56 -133.75 86.09
N ASN A 14 -71.87 -132.98 85.05
CA ASN A 14 -71.39 -133.21 83.69
C ASN A 14 -70.14 -132.35 83.44
N LEU A 15 -69.03 -132.95 83.04
CA LEU A 15 -67.79 -132.19 82.76
C LEU A 15 -67.74 -131.61 81.34
N GLU A 16 -68.51 -132.17 80.40
CA GLU A 16 -68.55 -131.69 79.00
C GLU A 16 -69.12 -130.28 78.83
N GLU A 17 -69.81 -129.73 79.83
CA GLU A 17 -70.41 -128.39 79.77
C GLU A 17 -69.37 -127.27 79.71
N ASN A 18 -68.11 -127.52 80.11
CA ASN A 18 -67.03 -126.54 79.99
C ASN A 18 -65.64 -127.20 79.83
N PRO A 19 -64.95 -127.01 78.67
CA PRO A 19 -63.65 -127.62 78.39
C PRO A 19 -62.51 -127.19 79.34
N ASN A 20 -62.70 -126.09 80.07
CA ASN A 20 -61.72 -125.55 81.01
C ASN A 20 -61.93 -126.08 82.45
N LEU A 21 -62.87 -127.01 82.66
CA LEU A 21 -63.01 -127.74 83.91
C LEU A 21 -62.12 -128.99 83.92
N PHE A 22 -61.25 -129.06 84.93
CA PHE A 22 -60.31 -130.15 85.13
C PHE A 22 -60.57 -130.84 86.45
N ILE A 23 -60.52 -132.18 86.46
CA ILE A 23 -60.54 -132.96 87.70
C ILE A 23 -59.14 -133.34 88.11
N ALA A 24 -58.87 -133.23 89.41
CA ALA A 24 -57.79 -133.93 90.08
C ALA A 24 -58.35 -134.79 91.24
N PRO A 25 -58.02 -136.09 91.30
CA PRO A 25 -58.26 -136.90 92.49
C PRO A 25 -57.43 -136.38 93.66
N LYS A 26 -58.01 -136.34 94.86
CA LYS A 26 -57.24 -136.09 96.08
C LYS A 26 -57.70 -137.00 97.21
N LEU A 27 -56.76 -137.81 97.72
CA LEU A 27 -57.00 -138.66 98.87
C LEU A 27 -57.09 -137.81 100.15
N TYR A 28 -58.19 -137.94 100.88
CA TYR A 28 -58.43 -137.33 102.19
C TYR A 28 -58.99 -138.39 103.13
N ASN A 29 -58.28 -138.68 104.23
CA ASN A 29 -58.66 -139.66 105.26
C ASN A 29 -59.07 -141.02 104.65
N ASP A 30 -58.18 -141.58 103.81
CA ASP A 30 -58.35 -142.84 103.07
C ASP A 30 -59.61 -142.92 102.17
N LYS A 31 -60.12 -141.78 101.72
CA LYS A 31 -61.19 -141.66 100.73
C LYS A 31 -60.76 -140.78 99.57
N PHE A 32 -61.14 -141.14 98.35
CA PHE A 32 -60.92 -140.28 97.19
C PHE A 32 -62.02 -139.23 97.08
N VAL A 33 -61.60 -137.97 97.03
CA VAL A 33 -62.50 -136.84 96.80
C VAL A 33 -62.00 -136.07 95.58
N TYR A 34 -62.88 -135.80 94.64
CA TYR A 34 -62.52 -135.31 93.32
C TYR A 34 -62.73 -133.80 93.25
N ARG A 35 -61.66 -133.06 92.97
CA ARG A 35 -61.69 -131.60 92.92
C ARG A 35 -61.82 -131.14 91.49
N VAL A 36 -62.89 -130.42 91.19
CA VAL A 36 -63.11 -129.76 89.91
C VAL A 36 -62.56 -128.35 89.98
N PHE A 37 -61.63 -128.02 89.08
CA PHE A 37 -61.01 -126.71 88.99
C PHE A 37 -61.32 -126.08 87.65
N HIS A 38 -61.52 -124.76 87.63
CA HIS A 38 -61.53 -123.97 86.42
C HIS A 38 -60.14 -123.35 86.21
N LEU A 39 -59.56 -123.54 85.03
CA LEU A 39 -58.37 -122.82 84.60
C LEU A 39 -58.80 -121.59 83.79
N ASN A 40 -58.74 -120.41 84.42
CA ASN A 40 -58.75 -119.15 83.69
C ASN A 40 -57.35 -118.92 83.08
N GLY A 41 -57.28 -118.28 81.90
CA GLY A 41 -56.08 -118.23 81.04
C GLY A 41 -54.80 -117.65 81.66
N ASP A 42 -54.87 -117.02 82.84
CA ASP A 42 -53.73 -116.52 83.62
C ASP A 42 -53.18 -117.57 84.62
N GLU A 43 -53.34 -118.86 84.32
CA GLU A 43 -52.86 -120.04 85.08
C GLU A 43 -53.35 -120.16 86.54
N ASN A 44 -54.23 -119.28 87.01
CA ASN A 44 -54.79 -119.33 88.35
C ASN A 44 -55.93 -120.37 88.46
N GLU A 45 -55.70 -121.40 89.28
CA GLU A 45 -56.65 -122.47 89.55
C GLU A 45 -57.71 -122.04 90.57
N VAL A 46 -58.97 -121.92 90.13
CA VAL A 46 -60.10 -121.76 91.05
C VAL A 46 -60.73 -123.13 91.30
N LEU A 47 -60.74 -123.59 92.55
CA LEU A 47 -61.52 -124.76 92.96
C LEU A 47 -63.01 -124.41 92.87
N VAL A 48 -63.74 -125.04 91.94
CA VAL A 48 -65.15 -124.77 91.70
C VAL A 48 -66.01 -125.62 92.63
N HIS A 49 -65.83 -126.94 92.54
CA HIS A 49 -66.59 -127.91 93.33
C HIS A 49 -65.72 -129.08 93.78
N ILE A 50 -66.22 -129.79 94.80
CA ILE A 50 -65.67 -131.02 95.33
C ILE A 50 -66.77 -132.06 95.16
N ILE A 51 -66.46 -133.15 94.47
CA ILE A 51 -67.38 -134.25 94.16
C ILE A 51 -66.97 -135.47 95.00
N ASP A 52 -67.93 -136.04 95.74
CA ASP A 52 -67.80 -137.33 96.42
C ASP A 52 -68.63 -138.37 95.65
N LEU A 53 -67.98 -139.29 94.94
CA LEU A 53 -68.64 -140.27 94.06
C LEU A 53 -69.48 -141.33 94.79
N ARG A 54 -69.63 -141.20 96.11
CA ARG A 54 -70.54 -142.01 96.93
C ARG A 54 -71.90 -141.34 97.14
N SER A 55 -71.96 -140.01 97.02
CA SER A 55 -73.21 -139.22 97.05
C SER A 55 -73.55 -138.56 95.72
N ASP A 56 -72.57 -138.39 94.84
CA ASP A 56 -72.68 -137.62 93.61
C ASP A 56 -72.40 -138.50 92.39
N LYS A 57 -73.04 -138.22 91.26
CA LYS A 57 -72.76 -138.88 89.98
C LYS A 57 -71.90 -137.98 89.11
N LEU A 58 -70.76 -138.49 88.64
CA LEU A 58 -69.93 -137.80 87.65
C LEU A 58 -70.14 -138.41 86.27
N MET A 59 -70.53 -137.57 85.30
CA MET A 59 -70.74 -137.98 83.92
C MET A 59 -69.67 -137.35 83.02
N ILE A 60 -69.09 -138.18 82.14
CA ILE A 60 -68.23 -137.73 81.03
C ILE A 60 -68.73 -138.39 79.75
N TYR A 61 -69.19 -137.58 78.80
CA TYR A 61 -69.84 -137.98 77.55
C TYR A 61 -70.94 -139.01 77.77
N GLY A 62 -71.85 -138.71 78.72
CA GLY A 62 -72.94 -139.60 79.11
C GLY A 62 -72.55 -140.91 79.79
N THR A 63 -71.26 -141.13 80.09
CA THR A 63 -70.78 -142.32 80.84
C THR A 63 -70.57 -141.98 82.31
N GLU A 64 -71.17 -142.76 83.21
CA GLU A 64 -70.99 -142.59 84.66
C GLU A 64 -69.61 -143.09 85.10
N ILE A 65 -68.80 -142.18 85.65
CA ILE A 65 -67.44 -142.44 86.08
C ILE A 65 -67.44 -142.81 87.57
N ASN A 66 -67.19 -144.08 87.87
CA ASN A 66 -67.13 -144.61 89.23
C ASN A 66 -65.75 -144.41 89.91
N GLU A 67 -65.73 -144.50 91.24
CA GLU A 67 -64.53 -144.29 92.08
C GLU A 67 -63.34 -145.17 91.63
N SER A 68 -63.58 -146.42 91.19
CA SER A 68 -62.51 -147.35 90.78
C SER A 68 -61.92 -147.11 89.39
N MET A 69 -62.61 -146.37 88.50
CA MET A 69 -62.00 -145.88 87.25
C MET A 69 -61.05 -144.72 87.54
N LEU A 70 -61.44 -143.77 88.38
CA LEU A 70 -60.60 -142.63 88.73
C LEU A 70 -59.49 -142.97 89.73
N GLU A 71 -59.64 -144.01 90.55
CA GLU A 71 -58.54 -144.55 91.35
C GLU A 71 -57.47 -145.18 90.45
N ARG A 72 -57.85 -145.97 89.43
CA ARG A 72 -56.90 -146.47 88.41
C ARG A 72 -56.25 -145.33 87.63
N LEU A 73 -56.99 -144.27 87.31
CA LEU A 73 -56.41 -143.04 86.75
C LEU A 73 -55.37 -142.46 87.71
N HIS A 74 -55.71 -142.28 88.99
CA HIS A 74 -54.79 -141.73 89.98
C HIS A 74 -53.51 -142.56 90.10
N GLN A 75 -53.61 -143.88 90.24
CA GLN A 75 -52.47 -144.79 90.30
C GLN A 75 -51.60 -144.70 89.03
N SER A 76 -52.22 -144.60 87.85
CA SER A 76 -51.52 -144.45 86.55
C SER A 76 -50.87 -143.08 86.37
N LEU A 77 -51.46 -142.04 86.96
CA LEU A 77 -50.97 -140.66 86.94
C LEU A 77 -50.05 -140.32 88.12
N THR A 78 -49.82 -141.26 89.05
CA THR A 78 -48.89 -141.08 90.17
C THR A 78 -47.44 -141.27 89.69
N LEU A 79 -46.89 -140.22 89.07
CA LEU A 79 -45.45 -140.10 88.86
C LEU A 79 -44.72 -140.27 90.19
N LYS A 80 -43.71 -141.15 90.21
CA LYS A 80 -42.94 -141.50 91.41
C LYS A 80 -42.32 -140.25 92.05
N GLN A 81 -42.93 -139.83 93.17
CA GLN A 81 -42.46 -138.93 94.22
C GLN A 81 -41.67 -137.66 93.81
N ALA A 82 -42.18 -136.54 94.34
CA ALA A 82 -41.63 -135.18 94.31
C ALA A 82 -41.90 -134.36 93.04
N MET A 83 -42.79 -133.37 93.23
CA MET A 83 -42.96 -132.15 92.43
C MET A 83 -43.84 -132.20 91.17
N GLY A 84 -44.95 -132.94 91.17
CA GLY A 84 -46.08 -132.55 90.32
C GLY A 84 -47.39 -133.31 90.52
N GLY A 85 -48.49 -132.68 90.12
CA GLY A 85 -49.83 -133.30 90.07
C GLY A 85 -50.44 -133.17 88.68
N ILE A 86 -51.09 -134.23 88.20
CA ILE A 86 -51.72 -134.27 86.87
C ILE A 86 -53.22 -133.98 87.00
N ARG A 87 -53.75 -133.18 86.07
CA ARG A 87 -55.18 -132.86 85.93
C ARG A 87 -55.67 -133.27 84.56
N VAL A 88 -56.91 -133.72 84.47
CA VAL A 88 -57.51 -134.17 83.21
C VAL A 88 -58.88 -133.53 83.05
N ASN A 89 -59.20 -132.99 81.87
CA ASN A 89 -60.55 -132.54 81.53
C ASN A 89 -61.34 -133.67 80.83
N CYS A 90 -62.61 -133.42 80.52
CA CYS A 90 -63.46 -134.37 79.79
C CYS A 90 -62.87 -134.84 78.45
N TYR A 91 -62.10 -133.99 77.74
CA TYR A 91 -61.42 -134.32 76.48
C TYR A 91 -60.15 -135.18 76.65
N GLY A 92 -59.78 -135.57 77.87
CA GLY A 92 -58.57 -136.33 78.13
C GLY A 92 -57.28 -135.48 78.06
N ALA A 93 -57.37 -134.15 77.97
CA ALA A 93 -56.19 -133.30 77.92
C ALA A 93 -55.50 -133.26 79.30
N CYS A 94 -54.25 -133.76 79.36
CA CYS A 94 -53.47 -133.82 80.59
C CYS A 94 -52.65 -132.56 80.84
N TYR A 95 -52.86 -131.92 81.99
CA TYR A 95 -52.07 -130.80 82.48
C TYR A 95 -51.19 -131.24 83.66
N PHE A 96 -49.89 -131.01 83.54
CA PHE A 96 -48.90 -131.31 84.58
C PHE A 96 -48.58 -130.04 85.37
N VAL A 97 -49.05 -129.97 86.62
CA VAL A 97 -48.70 -128.88 87.54
C VAL A 97 -47.40 -129.28 88.25
N VAL A 98 -46.26 -128.73 87.80
CA VAL A 98 -44.94 -129.00 88.40
C VAL A 98 -44.70 -128.05 89.57
N ALA A 99 -44.53 -128.60 90.78
CA ALA A 99 -44.36 -127.78 91.97
C ALA A 99 -43.01 -127.01 91.94
N GLY A 100 -43.05 -125.71 92.22
CA GLY A 100 -41.85 -124.86 92.32
C GLY A 100 -41.43 -124.12 91.04
N LYS A 101 -42.04 -124.41 89.89
CA LYS A 101 -41.95 -123.57 88.68
C LYS A 101 -43.38 -123.21 88.26
N GLY A 102 -43.86 -122.04 88.67
CA GLY A 102 -45.21 -121.55 88.39
C GLY A 102 -45.43 -121.19 86.91
N ARG A 103 -45.36 -122.19 86.03
CA ARG A 103 -45.77 -122.18 84.63
C ARG A 103 -46.37 -123.54 84.31
N CYS A 104 -47.70 -123.63 84.28
CA CYS A 104 -48.45 -124.82 83.91
C CYS A 104 -48.51 -124.93 82.38
N THR A 105 -47.35 -125.14 81.73
CA THR A 105 -47.29 -125.31 80.28
C THR A 105 -48.11 -126.54 79.85
N PRO A 106 -49.11 -126.40 78.97
CA PRO A 106 -49.88 -127.54 78.49
C PRO A 106 -48.97 -128.50 77.73
N VAL A 107 -48.97 -129.78 78.11
CA VAL A 107 -48.24 -130.82 77.38
C VAL A 107 -49.08 -131.24 76.19
N HIS A 108 -49.03 -130.43 75.14
CA HIS A 108 -49.61 -130.74 73.85
C HIS A 108 -49.07 -132.11 73.39
N ASN A 109 -49.97 -132.97 72.89
CA ASN A 109 -49.75 -134.36 72.47
C ASN A 109 -49.79 -135.46 73.55
N VAL A 110 -50.20 -135.17 74.80
CA VAL A 110 -50.64 -136.22 75.74
C VAL A 110 -52.16 -136.14 75.94
N ILE A 111 -52.88 -136.93 75.14
CA ILE A 111 -54.31 -137.18 75.31
C ILE A 111 -54.44 -138.49 76.10
N PHE A 112 -55.02 -138.43 77.29
CA PHE A 112 -55.40 -139.61 78.04
C PHE A 112 -56.65 -140.21 77.41
N ASP A 113 -56.47 -141.29 76.66
CA ASP A 113 -57.57 -142.08 76.14
C ASP A 113 -58.24 -142.84 77.29
N TRP A 114 -59.54 -142.59 77.50
CA TRP A 114 -60.36 -143.27 78.51
C TRP A 114 -60.74 -144.71 78.11
N SER A 115 -60.43 -145.13 76.88
CA SER A 115 -60.73 -146.45 76.29
C SER A 115 -60.24 -147.71 77.03
N PRO A 116 -59.04 -147.79 77.66
CA PRO A 116 -58.41 -149.08 77.97
C PRO A 116 -58.84 -149.74 79.30
N PHE A 117 -60.11 -149.62 79.73
CA PHE A 117 -60.57 -150.13 81.04
C PHE A 117 -61.61 -151.26 81.06
N GLY A 118 -61.83 -151.94 79.92
CA GLY A 118 -62.15 -153.38 79.86
C GLY A 118 -63.56 -153.87 80.24
N VAL A 119 -64.24 -154.51 79.29
CA VAL A 119 -65.42 -155.38 79.48
C VAL A 119 -65.16 -156.71 78.74
N ALA A 120 -65.64 -157.85 79.24
CA ALA A 120 -65.14 -159.18 78.84
C ALA A 120 -66.20 -160.32 78.78
N VAL A 121 -65.79 -161.47 78.19
CA VAL A 121 -66.38 -162.84 78.28
C VAL A 121 -67.61 -163.15 77.37
N PRO A 122 -67.86 -164.38 76.82
CA PRO A 122 -67.03 -165.60 76.62
C PRO A 122 -66.93 -166.13 75.14
N ASN A 123 -66.17 -167.23 74.97
CA ASN A 123 -66.09 -168.18 73.83
C ASN A 123 -67.42 -168.38 73.03
N SER A 124 -67.44 -168.60 71.70
CA SER A 124 -66.73 -169.67 70.97
C SER A 124 -66.81 -169.56 69.42
N THR A 125 -65.83 -170.18 68.73
CA THR A 125 -65.83 -170.68 67.32
C THR A 125 -66.14 -169.74 66.13
N ASN A 126 -65.07 -169.39 65.42
CA ASN A 126 -64.83 -169.34 63.96
C ASN A 126 -65.81 -168.74 62.91
N ASP A 127 -65.16 -168.23 61.86
CA ASP A 127 -65.62 -167.93 60.48
C ASP A 127 -66.20 -166.54 60.13
N SER A 128 -66.79 -165.78 61.06
CA SER A 128 -67.28 -164.41 60.75
C SER A 128 -66.18 -163.32 60.62
N LEU A 129 -65.00 -163.52 61.23
CA LEU A 129 -63.94 -162.51 61.27
C LEU A 129 -63.31 -162.20 59.89
N LYS A 130 -63.43 -163.12 58.92
CA LYS A 130 -62.78 -163.00 57.60
C LYS A 130 -63.39 -161.89 56.72
N GLU A 131 -64.65 -161.51 56.97
CA GLU A 131 -65.28 -160.35 56.29
C GLU A 131 -64.93 -159.02 56.95
N LYS A 132 -64.90 -158.95 58.29
CA LYS A 132 -64.55 -157.70 58.99
C LYS A 132 -63.12 -157.25 58.73
N LEU A 133 -62.20 -158.19 58.49
CA LEU A 133 -60.82 -157.86 58.12
C LEU A 133 -60.73 -157.23 56.71
N LYS A 134 -61.49 -157.76 55.73
CA LYS A 134 -61.64 -157.14 54.39
C LYS A 134 -62.29 -155.75 54.44
N GLN A 135 -63.22 -155.52 55.37
CA GLN A 135 -63.82 -154.20 55.58
C GLN A 135 -62.76 -153.20 56.08
N LYS A 136 -61.89 -153.61 57.00
CA LYS A 136 -60.82 -152.76 57.54
C LYS A 136 -59.67 -152.52 56.56
N GLU A 137 -59.33 -153.47 55.68
CA GLU A 137 -58.39 -153.22 54.58
C GLU A 137 -58.90 -152.10 53.65
N LYS A 138 -60.20 -152.13 53.29
CA LYS A 138 -60.80 -151.04 52.49
C LYS A 138 -60.73 -149.67 53.17
N GLU A 139 -60.93 -149.59 54.49
CA GLU A 139 -60.80 -148.31 55.22
C GLU A 139 -59.34 -147.79 55.24
N VAL A 140 -58.34 -148.69 55.23
CA VAL A 140 -56.93 -148.30 55.16
C VAL A 140 -56.56 -147.83 53.75
N ASP A 141 -57.03 -148.51 52.70
CA ASP A 141 -56.82 -148.07 51.31
C ASP A 141 -57.52 -146.73 51.02
N GLU A 142 -58.72 -146.51 51.58
CA GLU A 142 -59.45 -145.24 51.51
C GLU A 142 -58.68 -144.10 52.21
N MET A 143 -58.21 -144.30 53.45
CA MET A 143 -57.37 -143.29 54.13
C MET A 143 -56.05 -143.03 53.41
N LYS A 144 -55.46 -144.03 52.76
CA LYS A 144 -54.25 -143.88 51.96
C LYS A 144 -54.51 -143.06 50.70
N HIS A 145 -55.66 -143.25 50.05
CA HIS A 145 -56.12 -142.40 48.95
C HIS A 145 -56.34 -140.94 49.40
N GLN A 146 -56.97 -140.74 50.56
CA GLN A 146 -57.18 -139.40 51.14
C GLN A 146 -55.86 -138.72 51.51
N LEU A 147 -54.88 -139.46 52.05
CA LEU A 147 -53.54 -138.94 52.34
C LEU A 147 -52.82 -138.49 51.06
N SER A 148 -52.83 -139.31 50.01
CA SER A 148 -52.27 -138.92 48.71
C SER A 148 -53.00 -137.75 48.06
N SER A 149 -54.32 -137.60 48.28
CA SER A 149 -55.08 -136.43 47.85
C SER A 149 -54.64 -135.16 48.61
N ALA A 150 -54.51 -135.24 49.94
CA ALA A 150 -54.05 -134.13 50.77
C ALA A 150 -52.59 -133.73 50.46
N GLU A 151 -51.73 -134.69 50.14
CA GLU A 151 -50.34 -134.45 49.73
C GLU A 151 -50.26 -133.77 48.34
N ALA A 152 -51.15 -134.14 47.42
CA ALA A 152 -51.30 -133.46 46.12
C ALA A 152 -51.84 -132.02 46.29
N GLU A 153 -52.81 -131.80 47.18
CA GLU A 153 -53.33 -130.46 47.52
C GLU A 153 -52.28 -129.60 48.23
N ALA A 154 -51.48 -130.17 49.13
CA ALA A 154 -50.35 -129.49 49.77
C ALA A 154 -49.27 -129.08 48.76
N SER A 155 -48.99 -129.93 47.77
CA SER A 155 -48.08 -129.62 46.65
C SER A 155 -48.64 -128.49 45.77
N SER A 156 -49.94 -128.55 45.44
CA SER A 156 -50.66 -127.55 44.64
C SER A 156 -50.70 -126.18 45.33
N THR A 157 -51.07 -126.13 46.61
CA THR A 157 -51.11 -124.89 47.40
C THR A 157 -49.71 -124.31 47.62
N LYS A 158 -48.68 -125.13 47.77
CA LYS A 158 -47.28 -124.66 47.79
C LYS A 158 -46.85 -124.05 46.45
N ALA A 159 -47.24 -124.64 45.33
CA ALA A 159 -46.98 -124.07 44.01
C ALA A 159 -47.73 -122.73 43.80
N ALA A 160 -48.98 -122.63 44.25
CA ALA A 160 -49.76 -121.40 44.23
C ALA A 160 -49.15 -120.29 45.12
N LEU A 161 -48.62 -120.64 46.30
CA LEU A 161 -47.95 -119.70 47.19
C LEU A 161 -46.65 -119.15 46.57
N GLU A 162 -45.81 -120.00 45.96
CA GLU A 162 -44.61 -119.54 45.25
C GLU A 162 -44.93 -118.74 43.99
N ALA A 163 -46.05 -119.01 43.31
CA ALA A 163 -46.55 -118.17 42.20
C ALA A 163 -46.97 -116.78 42.70
N SER A 164 -47.82 -116.70 43.73
CA SER A 164 -48.26 -115.43 44.33
C SER A 164 -47.08 -114.62 44.90
N LYS A 165 -46.08 -115.28 45.48
CA LYS A 165 -44.86 -114.62 45.96
C LYS A 165 -44.02 -114.00 44.84
N LYS A 166 -43.96 -114.63 43.66
CA LYS A 166 -43.33 -114.04 42.47
C LYS A 166 -44.11 -112.84 41.96
N GLU A 167 -45.45 -112.94 41.89
CA GLU A 167 -46.33 -111.86 41.49
C GLU A 167 -46.19 -110.63 42.41
N VAL A 168 -46.08 -110.83 43.73
CA VAL A 168 -45.83 -109.75 44.70
C VAL A 168 -44.48 -109.05 44.48
N GLU A 169 -43.40 -109.79 44.21
CA GLU A 169 -42.10 -109.16 43.90
C GLU A 169 -42.11 -108.47 42.53
N GLU A 170 -42.83 -109.00 41.53
CA GLU A 170 -42.98 -108.35 40.22
C GLU A 170 -43.80 -107.06 40.31
N LEU A 171 -44.92 -107.06 41.03
CA LEU A 171 -45.71 -105.86 41.33
C LEU A 171 -44.91 -104.81 42.11
N LYS A 172 -44.03 -105.24 43.02
CA LYS A 172 -43.14 -104.35 43.78
C LYS A 172 -42.06 -103.71 42.90
N VAL A 173 -41.52 -104.46 41.93
CA VAL A 173 -40.64 -103.90 40.88
C VAL A 173 -41.41 -102.89 40.03
N GLN A 174 -42.60 -103.23 39.53
CA GLN A 174 -43.45 -102.31 38.75
C GLN A 174 -43.82 -101.05 39.53
N LEU A 175 -44.15 -101.17 40.82
CA LEU A 175 -44.45 -100.02 41.69
C LEU A 175 -43.22 -99.12 41.86
N SER A 176 -42.01 -99.70 41.99
CA SER A 176 -40.78 -98.91 42.06
C SER A 176 -40.44 -98.18 40.76
N ALA A 177 -40.70 -98.79 39.59
CA ALA A 177 -40.56 -98.13 38.29
C ALA A 177 -41.60 -97.01 38.08
N CYS A 178 -42.87 -97.28 38.43
CA CYS A 178 -43.94 -96.27 38.39
C CYS A 178 -43.64 -95.07 39.32
N LYS A 179 -43.03 -95.33 40.48
CA LYS A 179 -42.56 -94.30 41.40
C LYS A 179 -41.47 -93.42 40.76
N THR A 180 -40.46 -94.02 40.13
CA THR A 180 -39.43 -93.26 39.44
C THR A 180 -39.98 -92.45 38.27
N ASP A 181 -40.90 -93.02 37.48
CA ASP A 181 -41.56 -92.30 36.37
C ASP A 181 -42.42 -91.12 36.86
N GLN A 182 -43.06 -91.26 38.03
CA GLN A 182 -43.78 -90.17 38.68
C GLN A 182 -42.82 -89.04 39.10
N ASP A 183 -41.72 -89.36 39.78
CA ASP A 183 -40.74 -88.37 40.21
C ASP A 183 -40.08 -87.66 39.00
N ASP A 184 -39.80 -88.40 37.91
CA ASP A 184 -39.27 -87.89 36.64
C ASP A 184 -40.25 -86.95 35.91
N THR A 185 -41.55 -87.20 36.02
CA THR A 185 -42.60 -86.36 35.39
C THR A 185 -42.92 -85.13 36.21
N GLU A 186 -42.91 -85.23 37.55
CA GLU A 186 -42.96 -84.10 38.49
C GLU A 186 -41.79 -83.12 38.22
N GLU A 187 -40.55 -83.62 38.10
CA GLU A 187 -39.39 -82.77 37.83
C GLU A 187 -39.49 -82.06 36.45
N LYS A 188 -39.94 -82.77 35.41
CA LYS A 188 -40.19 -82.19 34.07
C LYS A 188 -41.29 -81.12 34.11
N MET A 189 -42.35 -81.34 34.89
CA MET A 189 -43.44 -80.38 35.05
C MET A 189 -42.97 -79.11 35.78
N GLN A 190 -42.18 -79.24 36.85
CA GLN A 190 -41.58 -78.10 37.56
C GLN A 190 -40.61 -77.30 36.68
N LYS A 191 -39.79 -77.98 35.87
CA LYS A 191 -38.96 -77.34 34.82
C LYS A 191 -39.82 -76.60 33.78
N GLY A 192 -40.94 -77.18 33.37
CA GLY A 192 -41.92 -76.54 32.48
C GLY A 192 -42.50 -75.26 33.10
N CYS A 193 -43.04 -75.32 34.33
CA CYS A 193 -43.62 -74.17 35.02
C CYS A 193 -42.62 -73.02 35.25
N THR A 194 -41.36 -73.35 35.60
CA THR A 194 -40.31 -72.35 35.78
C THR A 194 -39.90 -71.68 34.47
N GLN A 195 -39.79 -72.43 33.37
CA GLN A 195 -39.58 -71.85 32.02
C GLN A 195 -40.74 -70.95 31.59
N LEU A 196 -41.98 -71.36 31.82
CA LEU A 196 -43.17 -70.61 31.43
C LEU A 196 -43.24 -69.25 32.17
N SER A 197 -42.95 -69.25 33.47
CA SER A 197 -42.85 -68.04 34.31
C SER A 197 -41.74 -67.08 33.84
N LEU A 198 -40.59 -67.61 33.40
CA LEU A 198 -39.53 -66.81 32.79
C LEU A 198 -39.99 -66.19 31.46
N THR A 199 -40.63 -66.95 30.57
CA THR A 199 -41.13 -66.42 29.30
C THR A 199 -42.22 -65.37 29.45
N ASP A 200 -43.12 -65.51 30.45
CA ASP A 200 -44.11 -64.47 30.77
C ASP A 200 -43.44 -63.18 31.28
N SER A 201 -42.38 -63.32 32.08
CA SER A 201 -41.60 -62.18 32.58
C SER A 201 -40.86 -61.43 31.46
N GLU A 202 -40.27 -62.17 30.51
CA GLU A 202 -39.64 -61.59 29.31
C GLU A 202 -40.67 -60.90 28.40
N LEU A 203 -41.85 -61.51 28.22
CA LEU A 203 -42.93 -60.96 27.40
C LEU A 203 -43.44 -59.63 27.95
N GLU A 204 -43.69 -59.54 29.26
CA GLU A 204 -44.15 -58.28 29.87
C GLU A 204 -43.06 -57.20 29.81
N SER A 205 -41.78 -57.56 29.97
CA SER A 205 -40.65 -56.64 29.75
C SER A 205 -40.63 -56.08 28.32
N LYS A 206 -40.76 -56.94 27.30
CA LYS A 206 -40.80 -56.53 25.88
C LYS A 206 -42.02 -55.66 25.55
N LYS A 207 -43.15 -55.90 26.20
CA LYS A 207 -44.37 -55.08 26.09
C LYS A 207 -44.19 -53.67 26.68
N ILE A 208 -43.46 -53.55 27.80
CA ILE A 208 -43.09 -52.26 28.39
C ILE A 208 -42.13 -51.49 27.47
N GLU A 209 -41.09 -52.15 26.93
CA GLU A 209 -40.18 -51.55 25.93
C GLU A 209 -40.95 -51.02 24.71
N LEU A 210 -41.86 -51.82 24.15
CA LEU A 210 -42.65 -51.47 22.97
C LEU A 210 -43.53 -50.23 23.20
N GLU A 211 -44.21 -50.14 24.34
CA GLU A 211 -44.99 -48.95 24.71
C GLU A 211 -44.12 -47.72 25.00
N SER A 212 -42.85 -47.89 25.41
CA SER A 212 -41.89 -46.77 25.48
C SER A 212 -41.52 -46.26 24.08
N CYS A 213 -41.07 -47.17 23.18
CA CYS A 213 -40.74 -46.83 21.80
C CYS A 213 -41.91 -46.15 21.06
N LYS A 214 -43.14 -46.59 21.30
CA LYS A 214 -44.36 -46.00 20.73
C LYS A 214 -44.62 -44.57 21.22
N LYS A 215 -44.32 -44.27 22.49
CA LYS A 215 -44.40 -42.90 23.04
C LYS A 215 -43.31 -42.01 22.44
N GLU A 216 -42.07 -42.48 22.35
CA GLU A 216 -40.97 -41.75 21.73
C GLU A 216 -41.23 -41.45 20.25
N LEU A 217 -41.68 -42.45 19.49
CA LEU A 217 -42.07 -42.28 18.09
C LEU A 217 -43.19 -41.24 17.94
N LYS A 218 -44.18 -41.24 18.84
CA LYS A 218 -45.22 -40.21 18.86
C LYS A 218 -44.64 -38.83 19.17
N VAL A 219 -43.74 -38.68 20.14
CA VAL A 219 -43.09 -37.38 20.44
C VAL A 219 -42.27 -36.88 19.25
N LEU A 220 -41.56 -37.76 18.55
CA LEU A 220 -40.83 -37.41 17.32
C LEU A 220 -41.79 -36.99 16.19
N TRP A 221 -42.90 -37.71 16.02
CA TRP A 221 -43.92 -37.37 15.03
C TRP A 221 -44.64 -36.06 15.35
N ASP A 222 -45.00 -35.84 16.62
CA ASP A 222 -45.59 -34.61 17.11
C ASP A 222 -44.60 -33.44 16.96
N ARG A 223 -43.28 -33.65 17.12
CA ARG A 223 -42.24 -32.63 16.86
C ARG A 223 -42.00 -32.34 15.37
N LEU A 224 -42.17 -33.34 14.50
CA LEU A 224 -42.04 -33.21 13.05
C LEU A 224 -43.28 -32.58 12.39
N SER A 225 -44.46 -32.94 12.89
CA SER A 225 -45.76 -32.45 12.43
C SER A 225 -46.17 -31.14 13.10
N ALA A 226 -45.73 -30.88 14.34
CA ALA A 226 -45.72 -29.54 14.88
C ALA A 226 -44.91 -28.65 13.96
N TYR A 227 -45.60 -27.60 13.52
CA TYR A 227 -45.29 -26.60 12.51
C TYR A 227 -43.84 -26.05 12.51
N THR A 228 -43.09 -26.23 13.59
CA THR A 228 -41.70 -25.79 13.84
C THR A 228 -40.75 -25.93 12.65
N VAL A 229 -40.53 -27.12 12.08
CA VAL A 229 -39.51 -27.27 11.00
C VAL A 229 -39.94 -26.57 9.71
N LYS A 230 -41.22 -26.70 9.33
CA LYS A 230 -41.77 -26.08 8.11
C LYS A 230 -41.88 -24.56 8.21
N SER A 231 -42.20 -24.04 9.40
CA SER A 231 -42.24 -22.60 9.69
C SER A 231 -40.85 -21.99 9.82
N GLN A 232 -39.89 -22.68 10.44
CA GLN A 232 -38.49 -22.25 10.46
C GLN A 232 -37.90 -22.19 9.05
N LEU A 233 -38.16 -23.19 8.20
CA LEU A 233 -37.74 -23.18 6.80
C LEU A 233 -38.39 -22.02 6.02
N SER A 234 -39.69 -21.75 6.26
CA SER A 234 -40.37 -20.61 5.64
C SER A 234 -39.84 -19.26 6.14
N SER A 235 -39.54 -19.14 7.44
CA SER A 235 -38.94 -17.92 8.04
C SER A 235 -37.58 -17.65 7.41
N ALA A 236 -36.68 -18.64 7.44
CA ALA A 236 -35.36 -18.53 6.85
C ALA A 236 -35.41 -18.18 5.35
N ASN A 237 -36.34 -18.79 4.59
CA ASN A 237 -36.53 -18.46 3.18
C ASN A 237 -37.11 -17.04 2.98
N SER A 238 -37.98 -16.57 3.88
CA SER A 238 -38.52 -15.21 3.88
C SER A 238 -37.51 -14.14 4.31
N GLU A 239 -36.45 -14.52 5.03
CA GLU A 239 -35.29 -13.69 5.38
C GLU A 239 -34.22 -13.71 4.27
N LEU A 240 -34.09 -14.82 3.54
CA LEU A 240 -33.15 -14.95 2.42
C LEU A 240 -33.56 -14.13 1.18
N GLN A 241 -34.86 -13.98 0.91
CA GLN A 241 -35.36 -13.18 -0.20
C GLN A 241 -35.02 -11.68 -0.13
N PRO A 242 -35.28 -10.95 0.99
CA PRO A 242 -34.90 -9.54 1.12
C PRO A 242 -33.38 -9.35 1.13
N THR A 243 -32.60 -10.30 1.65
CA THR A 243 -31.13 -10.22 1.60
C THR A 243 -30.57 -10.48 0.19
N ALA A 244 -31.15 -11.42 -0.57
CA ALA A 244 -30.79 -11.63 -1.98
C ALA A 244 -31.14 -10.43 -2.87
N THR A 245 -32.30 -9.80 -2.66
CA THR A 245 -32.69 -8.58 -3.40
C THR A 245 -31.85 -7.37 -3.01
N GLN A 246 -31.48 -7.21 -1.72
CA GLN A 246 -30.48 -6.21 -1.32
C GLN A 246 -29.11 -6.45 -1.97
N LEU A 247 -28.67 -7.72 -2.09
CA LEU A 247 -27.40 -8.06 -2.72
C LEU A 247 -27.38 -7.66 -4.21
N GLU A 248 -28.46 -7.93 -4.96
CA GLU A 248 -28.55 -7.50 -6.36
C GLU A 248 -28.66 -5.98 -6.51
N LEU A 249 -29.40 -5.28 -5.64
CA LEU A 249 -29.40 -3.81 -5.61
C LEU A 249 -28.00 -3.24 -5.31
N SER A 250 -27.24 -3.89 -4.43
CA SER A 250 -25.85 -3.51 -4.13
C SER A 250 -24.94 -3.73 -5.33
N LYS A 251 -25.07 -4.85 -6.06
CA LYS A 251 -24.30 -5.11 -7.29
C LYS A 251 -24.61 -4.08 -8.38
N ALA A 252 -25.89 -3.78 -8.61
CA ALA A 252 -26.31 -2.78 -9.59
C ALA A 252 -25.70 -1.41 -9.28
N ARG A 253 -25.73 -0.98 -8.01
CA ARG A 253 -25.12 0.29 -7.58
C ARG A 253 -23.59 0.30 -7.68
N VAL A 254 -22.92 -0.84 -7.50
CA VAL A 254 -21.46 -0.95 -7.73
C VAL A 254 -21.14 -0.77 -9.21
N MET A 255 -21.86 -1.45 -10.12
CA MET A 255 -21.65 -1.29 -11.57
C MET A 255 -21.90 0.15 -12.04
N GLU A 256 -22.93 0.82 -11.52
CA GLU A 256 -23.19 2.24 -11.83
C GLU A 256 -22.05 3.16 -11.37
N LEU A 257 -21.49 2.92 -10.17
CA LEU A 257 -20.34 3.67 -9.67
C LEU A 257 -19.04 3.40 -10.47
N GLU A 258 -18.85 2.17 -10.95
CA GLU A 258 -17.73 1.82 -11.84
C GLU A 258 -17.84 2.52 -13.20
N GLU A 259 -19.04 2.62 -13.77
CA GLU A 259 -19.29 3.36 -15.01
C GLU A 259 -19.08 4.87 -14.84
N GLN A 260 -19.56 5.45 -13.73
CA GLN A 260 -19.29 6.85 -13.38
C GLN A 260 -17.78 7.12 -13.22
N LEU A 261 -17.05 6.26 -12.51
CA LEU A 261 -15.59 6.35 -12.38
C LEU A 261 -14.85 6.24 -13.72
N SER A 262 -15.30 5.34 -14.59
CA SER A 262 -14.77 5.20 -15.96
C SER A 262 -14.97 6.48 -16.78
N THR A 263 -16.12 7.13 -16.62
CA THR A 263 -16.48 8.38 -17.29
C THR A 263 -15.63 9.56 -16.79
N TYR A 264 -15.57 9.78 -15.47
CA TYR A 264 -14.70 10.80 -14.87
C TYR A 264 -13.22 10.62 -15.22
N LYS A 265 -12.75 9.37 -15.33
CA LYS A 265 -11.36 9.08 -15.74
C LYS A 265 -11.06 9.55 -17.17
N LYS A 266 -12.01 9.39 -18.10
CA LYS A 266 -11.91 9.89 -19.49
C LYS A 266 -11.97 11.41 -19.54
N GLU A 267 -12.90 12.04 -18.81
CA GLU A 267 -13.03 13.49 -18.72
C GLU A 267 -11.73 14.14 -18.20
N ARG A 268 -11.16 13.58 -17.13
CA ARG A 268 -9.87 14.04 -16.58
C ARG A 268 -8.73 13.93 -17.60
N GLN A 269 -8.67 12.83 -18.37
CA GLN A 269 -7.68 12.67 -19.45
C GLN A 269 -7.87 13.71 -20.57
N ASN A 270 -9.11 14.06 -20.90
CA ASN A 270 -9.40 15.10 -21.88
C ASN A 270 -8.98 16.50 -21.38
N MET A 271 -9.29 16.84 -20.12
CA MET A 271 -8.86 18.09 -19.49
C MET A 271 -7.33 18.20 -19.40
N GLU A 272 -6.62 17.11 -19.11
CA GLU A 272 -5.14 17.06 -19.10
C GLU A 272 -4.56 17.41 -20.49
N LEU A 273 -5.15 16.85 -21.56
CA LEU A 273 -4.76 17.14 -22.95
C LEU A 273 -5.04 18.60 -23.34
N GLU A 274 -6.19 19.15 -22.93
CA GLU A 274 -6.50 20.58 -23.17
C GLU A 274 -5.55 21.51 -22.40
N LEU A 275 -5.23 21.20 -21.15
CA LEU A 275 -4.23 21.95 -20.37
C LEU A 275 -2.84 21.89 -21.01
N GLN A 276 -2.43 20.73 -21.54
CA GLN A 276 -1.18 20.59 -22.27
C GLN A 276 -1.17 21.44 -23.55
N LYS A 277 -2.28 21.45 -24.30
CA LYS A 277 -2.46 22.28 -25.51
C LYS A 277 -2.39 23.78 -25.18
N LEU A 278 -3.11 24.23 -24.14
CA LEU A 278 -3.09 25.62 -23.67
C LEU A 278 -1.70 26.04 -23.19
N ARG A 279 -0.97 25.17 -22.48
CA ARG A 279 0.43 25.42 -22.08
C ARG A 279 1.34 25.57 -23.30
N GLY A 280 1.15 24.76 -24.34
CA GLY A 280 1.86 24.90 -25.61
C GLY A 280 1.58 26.25 -26.29
N GLN A 281 0.31 26.62 -26.43
CA GLN A 281 -0.12 27.91 -27.00
C GLN A 281 0.44 29.10 -26.22
N LEU A 282 0.42 29.06 -24.88
CA LEU A 282 1.00 30.09 -24.02
C LEU A 282 2.52 30.22 -24.23
N SER A 283 3.22 29.12 -24.46
CA SER A 283 4.66 29.14 -24.76
C SER A 283 4.96 29.79 -26.12
N VAL A 284 4.12 29.56 -27.13
CA VAL A 284 4.22 30.21 -28.45
C VAL A 284 3.95 31.71 -28.31
N ALA A 285 2.80 32.10 -27.74
CA ALA A 285 2.44 33.50 -27.54
C ALA A 285 3.48 34.29 -26.71
N LYS A 286 4.09 33.65 -25.70
CA LYS A 286 5.19 34.24 -24.93
C LYS A 286 6.45 34.47 -25.79
N SER A 287 6.73 33.57 -26.72
CA SER A 287 7.89 33.69 -27.64
C SER A 287 7.64 34.76 -28.69
N GLU A 288 6.44 34.81 -29.27
CA GLU A 288 6.00 35.87 -30.18
C GLU A 288 6.06 37.25 -29.51
N LEU A 289 5.57 37.37 -28.27
CA LEU A 289 5.64 38.62 -27.49
C LEU A 289 7.08 39.09 -27.25
N GLN A 290 8.02 38.17 -26.98
CA GLN A 290 9.44 38.53 -26.87
C GLN A 290 10.01 39.00 -28.22
N SER A 291 9.64 38.34 -29.33
CA SER A 291 10.04 38.76 -30.69
C SER A 291 9.46 40.12 -31.08
N THR A 292 8.21 40.42 -30.70
CA THR A 292 7.61 41.75 -30.90
C THR A 292 8.30 42.80 -30.04
N LYS A 293 8.67 42.47 -28.80
CA LYS A 293 9.41 43.38 -27.91
C LYS A 293 10.78 43.76 -28.48
N THR A 294 11.56 42.78 -28.95
CA THR A 294 12.88 43.06 -29.56
C THR A 294 12.76 43.80 -30.89
N TRP A 295 11.66 43.60 -31.64
CA TRP A 295 11.37 44.38 -32.84
C TRP A 295 11.04 45.84 -32.52
N LEU A 296 10.25 46.12 -31.48
CA LEU A 296 9.99 47.49 -31.01
C LEU A 296 11.28 48.19 -30.51
N GLU A 297 12.14 47.48 -29.80
CA GLU A 297 13.47 47.98 -29.38
C GLU A 297 14.38 48.31 -30.58
N TYR A 298 14.16 47.68 -31.73
CA TYR A 298 14.84 47.99 -33.00
C TYR A 298 14.20 49.18 -33.73
N GLU A 299 12.87 49.30 -33.72
CA GLU A 299 12.13 50.45 -34.25
C GLU A 299 12.56 51.76 -33.54
N ASP A 300 12.71 51.74 -32.21
CA ASP A 300 13.22 52.87 -31.42
C ASP A 300 14.67 53.26 -31.80
N GLN A 301 15.54 52.28 -32.05
CA GLN A 301 16.90 52.52 -32.53
C GLN A 301 16.91 53.14 -33.93
N LEU A 302 16.02 52.70 -34.83
CA LEU A 302 15.84 53.32 -36.14
C LEU A 302 15.29 54.75 -36.04
N ALA A 303 14.36 55.02 -35.12
CA ALA A 303 13.84 56.36 -34.86
C ALA A 303 14.93 57.30 -34.33
N PHE A 304 15.80 56.83 -33.43
CA PHE A 304 16.98 57.57 -32.97
C PHE A 304 17.94 57.88 -34.13
N ARG A 305 18.30 56.87 -34.93
CA ARG A 305 19.18 57.01 -36.11
C ARG A 305 18.63 57.96 -37.16
N ARG A 306 17.30 57.98 -37.38
CA ARG A 306 16.63 58.97 -38.24
C ARG A 306 16.79 60.39 -37.70
N LYS A 307 16.58 60.62 -36.39
CA LYS A 307 16.77 61.94 -35.76
C LYS A 307 18.22 62.41 -35.89
N GLU A 308 19.19 61.54 -35.63
CA GLU A 308 20.62 61.82 -35.80
C GLU A 308 20.96 62.19 -37.26
N SER A 309 20.42 61.45 -38.24
CA SER A 309 20.61 61.74 -39.67
C SER A 309 20.00 63.07 -40.08
N LEU A 310 18.82 63.43 -39.57
CA LEU A 310 18.17 64.72 -39.85
C LEU A 310 18.96 65.89 -39.24
N ALA A 311 19.52 65.72 -38.03
CA ALA A 311 20.39 66.72 -37.42
C ALA A 311 21.65 66.96 -38.27
N LYS A 312 22.34 65.90 -38.70
CA LYS A 312 23.51 65.99 -39.59
C LYS A 312 23.17 66.62 -40.95
N GLN A 313 21.98 66.35 -41.50
CA GLN A 313 21.52 66.97 -42.73
C GLN A 313 21.28 68.49 -42.55
N ALA A 314 20.72 68.91 -41.42
CA ALA A 314 20.54 70.32 -41.09
C ALA A 314 21.89 71.05 -40.85
N GLU A 315 22.87 70.39 -40.24
CA GLU A 315 24.23 70.90 -40.11
C GLU A 315 24.92 71.03 -41.47
N LEU A 316 24.80 70.02 -42.34
CA LEU A 316 25.35 70.07 -43.71
C LEU A 316 24.73 71.21 -44.53
N GLN A 317 23.42 71.45 -44.41
CA GLN A 317 22.77 72.59 -45.07
C GLN A 317 23.36 73.92 -44.59
N LYS A 318 23.54 74.12 -43.28
CA LYS A 318 24.19 75.34 -42.74
C LYS A 318 25.58 75.55 -43.31
N VAL A 319 26.41 74.49 -43.34
CA VAL A 319 27.76 74.55 -43.92
C VAL A 319 27.72 74.87 -45.42
N GLN A 320 26.71 74.39 -46.15
CA GLN A 320 26.52 74.71 -47.57
C GLN A 320 26.07 76.17 -47.78
N ASP A 321 25.23 76.71 -46.90
CA ASP A 321 24.82 78.12 -46.91
C ASP A 321 26.01 79.04 -46.55
N GLU A 322 26.78 78.69 -45.52
CA GLU A 322 28.04 79.37 -45.14
C GLU A 322 29.07 79.36 -46.27
N LEU A 323 29.28 78.20 -46.91
CA LEU A 323 30.18 78.09 -48.07
C LEU A 323 29.73 78.97 -49.23
N SER A 324 28.41 79.11 -49.44
CA SER A 324 27.83 79.99 -50.46
C SER A 324 28.06 81.47 -50.14
N LEU A 325 27.95 81.87 -48.88
CA LEU A 325 28.30 83.22 -48.41
C LEU A 325 29.80 83.51 -48.61
N VAL A 326 30.68 82.59 -48.18
CA VAL A 326 32.13 82.72 -48.37
C VAL A 326 32.50 82.81 -49.85
N HIS A 327 31.82 82.05 -50.73
CA HIS A 327 32.03 82.15 -52.17
C HIS A 327 31.63 83.52 -52.74
N LEU A 328 30.54 84.12 -52.25
CA LEU A 328 30.12 85.46 -52.62
C LEU A 328 31.09 86.54 -52.12
N GLU A 329 31.61 86.41 -50.90
CA GLU A 329 32.65 87.31 -50.36
C GLU A 329 33.98 87.18 -51.12
N LEU A 330 34.38 85.95 -51.49
CA LEU A 330 35.56 85.69 -52.31
C LEU A 330 35.40 86.32 -53.71
N TYR A 331 34.22 86.18 -54.33
CA TYR A 331 33.92 86.85 -55.59
C TYR A 331 34.02 88.38 -55.46
N ARG A 332 33.41 88.95 -54.42
CA ARG A 332 33.44 90.40 -54.15
C ARG A 332 34.85 90.93 -53.93
N THR A 333 35.63 90.26 -53.08
CA THR A 333 37.04 90.64 -52.79
C THR A 333 37.92 90.48 -54.02
N ARG A 334 37.69 89.47 -54.87
CA ARG A 334 38.36 89.33 -56.16
C ARG A 334 38.04 90.49 -57.11
N SER A 335 36.77 90.90 -57.23
CA SER A 335 36.39 92.08 -58.02
C SER A 335 36.99 93.38 -57.48
N GLN A 336 37.04 93.56 -56.16
CA GLN A 336 37.69 94.70 -55.51
C GLN A 336 39.21 94.71 -55.76
N LEU A 337 39.87 93.55 -55.69
CA LEU A 337 41.28 93.41 -56.00
C LEU A 337 41.56 93.78 -57.46
N GLU A 338 40.75 93.32 -58.41
CA GLU A 338 40.94 93.64 -59.83
C GLU A 338 40.72 95.13 -60.11
N SER A 339 39.69 95.74 -59.53
CA SER A 339 39.49 97.19 -59.59
C SER A 339 40.65 97.97 -58.96
N SER A 340 41.22 97.47 -57.86
CA SER A 340 42.39 98.11 -57.24
C SER A 340 43.66 97.94 -58.07
N LYS A 341 43.86 96.83 -58.80
CA LYS A 341 44.96 96.68 -59.75
C LYS A 341 44.83 97.69 -60.89
N GLU A 342 43.63 97.85 -61.45
CA GLU A 342 43.43 98.78 -62.56
C GLU A 342 43.71 100.22 -62.14
N ARG A 343 43.25 100.61 -60.95
CA ARG A 343 43.59 101.91 -60.35
C ARG A 343 45.09 102.06 -60.05
N VAL A 344 45.80 100.97 -59.73
CA VAL A 344 47.27 101.02 -59.59
C VAL A 344 47.94 101.28 -60.94
N LYS A 345 47.53 100.61 -62.03
CA LYS A 345 48.03 100.93 -63.38
C LYS A 345 47.76 102.39 -63.76
N GLU A 346 46.54 102.87 -63.53
CA GLU A 346 46.16 104.26 -63.82
C GLU A 346 47.05 105.25 -63.04
N LEU A 347 47.35 104.97 -61.77
CA LEU A 347 48.27 105.77 -60.97
C LEU A 347 49.73 105.66 -61.43
N GLU A 348 50.18 104.49 -61.91
CA GLU A 348 51.50 104.30 -62.50
C GLU A 348 51.64 105.09 -63.82
N GLU A 349 50.60 105.10 -64.65
CA GLU A 349 50.51 105.90 -65.87
C GLU A 349 50.52 107.40 -65.55
N GLN A 350 49.69 107.88 -64.61
CA GLN A 350 49.68 109.26 -64.14
C GLN A 350 51.03 109.69 -63.54
N LEU A 351 51.69 108.81 -62.78
CA LEU A 351 53.04 109.07 -62.23
C LEU A 351 54.08 109.17 -63.36
N SER A 352 53.97 108.35 -64.41
CA SER A 352 54.85 108.43 -65.57
C SER A 352 54.67 109.74 -66.36
N ALA A 353 53.43 110.22 -66.48
CA ALA A 353 53.10 111.50 -67.12
C ALA A 353 53.63 112.69 -66.29
N SER A 354 53.34 112.72 -64.98
CA SER A 354 53.85 113.77 -64.09
C SER A 354 55.38 113.79 -64.01
N LYS A 355 56.04 112.62 -64.10
CA LYS A 355 57.51 112.55 -64.21
C LYS A 355 58.02 113.18 -65.51
N LYS A 356 57.31 113.00 -66.64
CA LYS A 356 57.63 113.66 -67.91
C LYS A 356 57.42 115.17 -67.83
N GLU A 357 56.32 115.64 -67.26
CA GLU A 357 56.07 117.08 -67.00
C GLU A 357 57.15 117.68 -66.09
N SER A 358 57.58 116.96 -65.04
CA SER A 358 58.69 117.40 -64.19
C SER A 358 60.04 117.46 -64.93
N GLN A 359 60.23 116.65 -65.97
CA GLN A 359 61.42 116.68 -66.82
C GLN A 359 61.34 117.83 -67.84
N GLU A 360 60.16 118.15 -68.36
CA GLU A 360 59.90 119.35 -69.16
C GLU A 360 60.09 120.64 -68.32
N MET A 361 59.69 120.63 -67.04
CA MET A 361 60.02 121.72 -66.10
C MET A 361 61.53 121.87 -65.85
N ALA A 362 62.32 120.79 -65.97
CA ALA A 362 63.78 120.88 -65.90
C ALA A 362 64.39 121.50 -67.17
N GLU A 363 63.79 121.29 -68.34
CA GLU A 363 64.11 122.05 -69.57
C GLU A 363 63.72 123.53 -69.43
N LEU A 364 62.58 123.82 -68.78
CA LEU A 364 62.14 125.19 -68.48
C LEU A 364 63.11 125.88 -67.49
N GLN A 365 63.63 125.16 -66.50
CA GLN A 365 64.70 125.63 -65.61
C GLN A 365 66.01 125.91 -66.38
N LYS A 366 66.35 125.08 -67.37
CA LYS A 366 67.51 125.30 -68.27
C LYS A 366 67.31 126.55 -69.13
N ALA A 367 66.11 126.78 -69.65
CA ALA A 367 65.75 128.02 -70.35
C ALA A 367 65.82 129.25 -69.42
N GLN A 368 65.38 129.14 -68.16
CA GLN A 368 65.51 130.20 -67.17
C GLN A 368 66.99 130.51 -66.85
N ASN A 369 67.84 129.49 -66.76
CA ASN A 369 69.29 129.66 -66.56
C ASN A 369 69.96 130.32 -67.77
N GLN A 370 69.53 129.99 -69.00
CA GLN A 370 69.96 130.69 -70.21
C GLN A 370 69.48 132.15 -70.22
N LEU A 371 68.24 132.42 -69.79
CA LEU A 371 67.72 133.79 -69.66
C LEU A 371 68.53 134.59 -68.63
N SER A 372 68.93 133.96 -67.52
CA SER A 372 69.80 134.57 -66.51
C SER A 372 71.18 134.92 -67.07
N LEU A 373 71.79 134.04 -67.89
CA LEU A 373 73.00 134.35 -68.65
C LEU A 373 72.80 135.55 -69.57
N VAL A 374 71.72 135.58 -70.38
CA VAL A 374 71.41 136.71 -71.26
C VAL A 374 71.18 138.00 -70.47
N ILE A 375 70.54 137.95 -69.28
CA ILE A 375 70.38 139.11 -68.40
C ILE A 375 71.74 139.61 -67.89
N ASN A 376 72.64 138.71 -67.51
CA ASN A 376 74.00 139.06 -67.08
C ASN A 376 74.83 139.65 -68.23
N ASP A 377 74.73 139.09 -69.44
CA ASP A 377 75.35 139.64 -70.66
C ASP A 377 74.75 141.01 -71.03
N LEU A 378 73.45 141.22 -70.82
CA LEU A 378 72.78 142.51 -70.98
C LEU A 378 73.24 143.53 -69.93
N GLN A 379 73.49 143.10 -68.69
CA GLN A 379 74.08 143.95 -67.65
C GLN A 379 75.56 144.27 -67.93
N PHE A 380 76.32 143.32 -68.46
CA PHE A 380 77.70 143.54 -68.89
C PHE A 380 77.78 144.52 -70.05
N THR A 381 76.96 144.33 -71.09
CA THR A 381 76.88 145.26 -72.23
C THR A 381 76.33 146.63 -71.83
N LYS A 382 75.37 146.70 -70.89
CA LYS A 382 74.94 147.96 -70.26
C LYS A 382 76.09 148.66 -69.54
N SER A 383 76.92 147.93 -68.79
CA SER A 383 78.09 148.46 -68.10
C SER A 383 79.18 148.92 -69.07
N LEU A 384 79.36 148.19 -70.18
CA LEU A 384 80.27 148.56 -71.27
C LEU A 384 79.79 149.81 -72.02
N LEU A 385 78.48 149.94 -72.23
CA LEU A 385 77.84 151.12 -72.81
C LEU A 385 77.92 152.32 -71.86
N GLU A 386 77.70 152.13 -70.56
CA GLU A 386 77.92 153.17 -69.54
C GLU A 386 79.38 153.64 -69.52
N SER A 387 80.34 152.71 -69.64
CA SER A 387 81.77 153.04 -69.80
C SER A 387 82.05 153.81 -71.10
N SER A 388 81.42 153.42 -72.21
CA SER A 388 81.51 154.13 -73.50
C SER A 388 80.89 155.53 -73.43
N VAL A 389 79.74 155.69 -72.77
CA VAL A 389 79.11 157.00 -72.47
C VAL A 389 80.02 157.84 -71.59
N LYS A 390 80.71 157.23 -70.61
CA LYS A 390 81.74 157.89 -69.79
C LYS A 390 82.89 158.39 -70.67
N MET A 391 83.43 157.55 -71.57
CA MET A 391 84.46 157.96 -72.53
C MET A 391 83.98 159.05 -73.49
N MET A 392 82.74 159.01 -73.97
CA MET A 392 82.17 160.09 -74.79
C MET A 392 82.01 161.39 -74.00
N GLN A 393 81.68 161.32 -72.71
CA GLN A 393 81.63 162.48 -71.83
C GLN A 393 83.05 163.01 -71.52
N GLU A 394 84.03 162.13 -71.31
CA GLU A 394 85.46 162.47 -71.17
C GLU A 394 86.01 163.18 -72.42
N LEU A 395 85.71 162.65 -73.61
CA LEU A 395 86.07 163.26 -74.91
C LEU A 395 85.37 164.61 -75.12
N LYS A 396 84.11 164.74 -74.69
CA LYS A 396 83.35 165.99 -74.73
C LYS A 396 83.93 167.03 -73.77
N ASP A 397 84.41 166.61 -72.61
CA ASP A 397 85.07 167.49 -71.64
C ASP A 397 86.48 167.89 -72.13
N GLN A 398 87.24 166.99 -72.76
CA GLN A 398 88.50 167.30 -73.47
C GLN A 398 88.30 168.31 -74.62
N LEU A 399 87.19 168.17 -75.36
CA LEU A 399 86.80 169.11 -76.43
C LEU A 399 86.39 170.48 -75.86
N PHE A 400 85.89 170.52 -74.61
CA PHE A 400 85.65 171.75 -73.85
C PHE A 400 86.93 172.41 -73.30
N THR A 401 88.03 171.66 -73.11
CA THR A 401 89.34 172.23 -72.74
C THR A 401 90.01 172.88 -73.95
N LEU A 402 90.08 172.18 -75.10
CA LEU A 402 90.59 172.72 -76.37
C LEU A 402 89.85 174.01 -76.78
N LYS A 403 88.53 174.05 -76.58
CA LYS A 403 87.70 175.24 -76.87
C LYS A 403 87.89 176.41 -75.88
N ARG A 404 88.67 176.21 -74.81
CA ARG A 404 89.00 177.24 -73.81
C ARG A 404 90.39 177.85 -74.03
N GLU A 405 91.27 177.14 -74.73
CA GLU A 405 92.65 177.58 -75.03
C GLU A 405 92.70 178.52 -76.25
N ASP A 406 91.78 178.37 -77.21
CA ASP A 406 91.60 179.26 -78.38
C ASP A 406 91.16 180.71 -78.01
N LEU A 407 90.71 180.93 -76.77
CA LEU A 407 90.14 182.19 -76.27
C LEU A 407 91.10 182.99 -75.36
N HIS A 408 92.41 182.71 -75.42
CA HIS A 408 93.43 183.46 -74.68
C HIS A 408 94.48 184.17 -75.55
N GLY A 409 94.31 184.16 -76.89
CA GLY A 409 95.20 184.86 -77.83
C GLY A 409 94.84 186.34 -78.12
N GLU A 410 93.63 186.79 -77.78
CA GLU A 410 93.15 188.13 -78.16
C GLU A 410 93.69 189.34 -77.34
N PRO A 411 94.00 189.27 -76.02
CA PRO A 411 94.36 190.48 -75.26
C PRO A 411 95.80 190.98 -75.46
N GLU A 412 96.67 190.26 -76.18
CA GLU A 412 98.01 190.76 -76.54
C GLU A 412 98.03 191.48 -77.90
N LEU A 413 97.14 191.12 -78.82
CA LEU A 413 96.98 191.79 -80.12
C LEU A 413 96.47 193.23 -79.98
N GLU A 414 95.63 193.50 -78.97
CA GLU A 414 95.12 194.84 -78.70
C GLU A 414 96.18 195.79 -78.08
N LYS A 415 97.14 195.25 -77.31
CA LYS A 415 98.32 195.99 -76.85
C LYS A 415 99.28 196.36 -78.00
N LEU A 416 99.48 195.44 -78.94
CA LEU A 416 100.27 195.71 -80.15
C LEU A 416 99.63 196.78 -81.04
N SER A 417 98.30 196.77 -81.17
CA SER A 417 97.54 197.82 -81.86
C SER A 417 97.75 199.21 -81.24
N HIS A 418 97.70 199.30 -79.91
CA HIS A 418 97.91 200.57 -79.20
C HIS A 418 99.35 201.11 -79.32
N HIS A 419 100.37 200.23 -79.33
CA HIS A 419 101.75 200.64 -79.61
C HIS A 419 101.96 201.06 -81.08
N LEU A 420 101.36 200.37 -82.05
CA LEU A 420 101.46 200.77 -83.46
C LEU A 420 100.79 202.12 -83.75
N SER A 421 99.65 202.43 -83.12
CA SER A 421 99.05 203.78 -83.21
C SER A 421 99.91 204.87 -82.54
N SER A 422 100.59 204.55 -81.44
CA SER A 422 101.54 205.48 -80.81
C SER A 422 102.71 205.78 -81.76
N VAL A 423 103.29 204.75 -82.37
CA VAL A 423 104.40 204.88 -83.33
C VAL A 423 103.97 205.61 -84.61
N ASP A 424 102.76 205.39 -85.15
CA ASP A 424 102.27 206.17 -86.31
C ASP A 424 102.13 207.66 -85.99
N SER A 425 101.74 208.00 -84.75
CA SER A 425 101.65 209.40 -84.31
C SER A 425 103.02 210.08 -84.16
N GLU A 426 104.05 209.37 -83.67
CA GLU A 426 105.42 209.88 -83.60
C GLU A 426 106.10 209.95 -84.97
N VAL A 427 105.84 208.98 -85.86
CA VAL A 427 106.31 209.00 -87.26
C VAL A 427 105.67 210.15 -88.04
N LYS A 428 104.40 210.49 -87.81
CA LYS A 428 103.79 211.72 -88.36
C LYS A 428 104.47 212.99 -87.84
N CYS A 429 104.67 213.11 -86.53
CA CYS A 429 105.29 214.28 -85.90
C CYS A 429 106.73 214.51 -86.37
N THR A 430 107.50 213.43 -86.58
CA THR A 430 108.87 213.50 -87.10
C THR A 430 108.93 213.74 -88.60
N ARG A 431 108.02 213.16 -89.40
CA ARG A 431 107.92 213.43 -90.84
C ARG A 431 107.59 214.89 -91.14
N GLN A 432 106.67 215.50 -90.36
CA GLN A 432 106.30 216.91 -90.51
C GLN A 432 107.48 217.86 -90.19
N LYS A 433 108.34 217.52 -89.22
CA LYS A 433 109.60 218.25 -88.95
C LYS A 433 110.71 218.01 -89.99
N LEU A 434 110.70 216.85 -90.65
CA LEU A 434 111.64 216.54 -91.73
C LEU A 434 111.30 217.28 -93.03
N GLU A 435 110.00 217.47 -93.31
CA GLU A 435 109.53 218.23 -94.48
C GLU A 435 109.80 219.75 -94.35
N GLU A 436 109.84 220.31 -93.13
CA GLU A 436 110.32 221.70 -92.92
C GLU A 436 111.85 221.85 -93.09
N MET A 437 112.65 220.86 -92.66
CA MET A 437 114.11 220.91 -92.84
C MET A 437 114.58 220.62 -94.27
N LEU A 438 113.78 219.90 -95.08
CA LEU A 438 114.15 219.60 -96.48
C LEU A 438 114.05 220.79 -97.44
N ILE A 439 113.61 221.96 -96.97
CA ILE A 439 113.63 223.21 -97.74
C ILE A 439 114.99 223.94 -97.67
N GLU A 440 115.87 223.63 -96.70
CA GLU A 440 117.18 224.32 -96.56
C GLU A 440 118.41 223.60 -97.15
N LEU A 441 118.49 222.27 -97.17
CA LEU A 441 119.62 221.54 -97.77
C LEU A 441 119.13 220.38 -98.65
N ASN A 442 119.36 220.34 -99.97
CA ASN A 442 120.53 220.79 -100.74
C ASN A 442 121.85 220.14 -100.32
N ARG A 443 121.91 218.80 -100.34
CA ARG A 443 122.89 218.00 -101.13
C ARG A 443 122.70 216.49 -100.89
N GLY A 444 122.72 215.72 -101.98
CA GLY A 444 123.11 214.29 -101.91
C GLY A 444 122.04 213.25 -102.24
N SER A 445 121.76 213.11 -103.54
CA SER A 445 121.98 211.86 -104.28
C SER A 445 121.43 210.50 -103.79
N HIS A 446 120.77 209.83 -104.75
CA HIS A 446 120.87 208.38 -105.06
C HIS A 446 120.13 207.39 -104.15
N SER A 447 119.64 206.23 -104.61
CA SER A 447 119.15 205.76 -105.93
C SER A 447 118.81 204.25 -105.81
N GLN A 448 117.81 203.74 -106.55
CA GLN A 448 117.70 202.30 -106.93
C GLN A 448 117.52 201.30 -105.75
N SER A 449 117.12 200.02 -105.87
CA SER A 449 116.54 199.15 -106.92
C SER A 449 116.06 197.83 -106.22
N ARG A 450 114.88 197.25 -106.51
CA ARG A 450 114.60 196.14 -107.50
C ARG A 450 114.97 194.71 -107.00
N ILE A 451 114.35 193.70 -107.64
CA ILE A 451 114.71 192.24 -107.70
C ILE A 451 114.16 191.36 -106.55
N GLN A 452 113.77 190.07 -106.69
CA GLN A 452 113.06 189.27 -107.72
C GLN A 452 113.05 187.76 -107.31
N SER A 453 112.00 186.99 -107.66
CA SER A 453 112.11 185.57 -108.14
C SER A 453 112.50 184.43 -107.11
N PRO A 454 112.59 183.12 -107.49
CA PRO A 454 111.48 182.24 -107.99
C PRO A 454 111.55 180.68 -107.68
N LEU A 455 110.50 179.94 -108.10
CA LEU A 455 110.48 178.63 -108.85
C LEU A 455 111.02 177.23 -108.34
N ILE A 456 110.40 176.17 -108.91
CA ILE A 456 110.80 174.73 -109.14
C ILE A 456 110.24 173.63 -108.17
N ALA A 457 110.22 172.37 -108.64
CA ALA A 457 109.28 171.26 -108.39
C ALA A 457 109.89 169.92 -107.87
N ASP A 458 108.99 168.91 -107.73
CA ASP A 458 109.13 167.48 -108.13
C ASP A 458 109.35 166.30 -107.12
N SER A 459 108.54 165.24 -107.33
CA SER A 459 108.83 163.77 -107.31
C SER A 459 109.07 162.84 -106.07
N THR A 460 108.10 161.91 -105.86
CA THR A 460 108.16 160.41 -105.63
C THR A 460 108.53 159.66 -104.30
N ARG A 461 107.66 158.64 -103.96
CA ARG A 461 107.94 157.22 -103.50
C ARG A 461 108.62 156.95 -102.11
N GLN A 462 108.51 155.79 -101.41
CA GLN A 462 107.74 154.51 -101.53
C GLN A 462 107.78 153.66 -100.23
N GLY A 463 106.73 152.86 -99.91
CA GLY A 463 106.85 151.48 -99.37
C GLY A 463 106.95 151.24 -97.84
N ILE A 464 106.49 150.09 -97.29
CA ILE A 464 105.81 148.90 -97.87
C ILE A 464 104.93 148.16 -96.80
N SER A 465 103.95 147.35 -97.26
CA SER A 465 103.50 146.04 -96.70
C SER A 465 102.45 145.98 -95.57
N SER A 466 101.62 144.92 -95.42
CA SER A 466 101.05 143.85 -96.30
C SER A 466 100.22 142.84 -95.48
N GLY A 467 99.16 142.13 -95.94
CA GLY A 467 98.33 142.25 -97.15
C GLY A 467 96.85 142.46 -96.75
N HIS A 468 95.91 141.51 -96.73
CA HIS A 468 95.66 140.18 -97.36
C HIS A 468 94.33 139.64 -96.74
N SER A 469 93.36 138.92 -97.35
CA SER A 469 92.88 138.68 -98.74
C SER A 469 91.63 137.73 -98.64
N LEU A 470 90.61 137.66 -99.52
CA LEU A 470 90.43 138.24 -100.88
C LEU A 470 88.95 138.57 -101.29
N LEU A 471 88.24 137.72 -102.07
CA LEU A 471 87.04 137.94 -102.94
C LEU A 471 86.43 136.55 -103.41
N PRO A 472 85.38 136.39 -104.27
CA PRO A 472 84.09 137.10 -104.55
C PRO A 472 82.83 136.12 -104.65
N PRO A 473 81.83 136.15 -105.60
CA PRO A 473 80.48 136.79 -105.47
C PRO A 473 79.22 135.96 -105.95
N GLU A 474 78.06 136.63 -106.10
CA GLU A 474 76.86 136.36 -106.97
C GLU A 474 75.71 135.34 -106.64
N VAL A 475 74.47 135.87 -106.49
CA VAL A 475 73.18 135.61 -107.23
C VAL A 475 72.47 134.20 -107.33
N CYS A 476 71.13 134.22 -107.09
CA CYS A 476 70.00 133.36 -107.61
C CYS A 476 69.38 132.12 -106.86
N ILE A 477 68.06 132.23 -106.54
CA ILE A 477 66.87 131.36 -106.83
C ILE A 477 66.70 129.91 -106.23
N ALA A 478 65.41 129.54 -106.01
CA ALA A 478 64.75 128.25 -105.64
C ALA A 478 64.59 127.97 -104.11
N ILE A 479 63.47 127.47 -103.53
CA ILE A 479 62.30 126.61 -103.90
C ILE A 479 62.55 125.09 -103.73
N GLU A 480 61.53 124.39 -103.19
CA GLU A 480 61.40 122.92 -102.96
C GLU A 480 62.36 122.30 -101.90
N GLU A 481 62.11 121.11 -101.33
CA GLU A 481 60.90 120.47 -100.78
C GLU A 481 61.37 119.24 -99.94
N ASP A 482 60.47 118.63 -99.15
CA ASP A 482 60.39 117.18 -98.86
C ASP A 482 61.44 116.33 -98.06
N ILE A 483 60.86 115.59 -97.09
CA ILE A 483 60.93 114.11 -96.89
C ILE A 483 61.97 113.45 -95.93
N PHE A 484 61.39 112.67 -94.99
CA PHE A 484 61.81 111.44 -94.27
C PHE A 484 63.26 111.23 -93.80
N MET A 485 63.40 110.98 -92.48
CA MET A 485 63.42 109.60 -91.92
C MET A 485 63.08 109.62 -90.43
#